data_AF-A0AAV5LXL4-F1
#
_entry.id   AF-A0AAV5LXL4-F1
#
_cell.length_a   1.000
_cell.length_b   1.000
_cell.length_c   1.000
_cell.angle_alpha   90.00
_cell.angle_beta   90.00
_cell.angle_gamma   90.00
#
_symmetry.space_group_name_H-M   'P 1'
#
loop_
_entity.id
_entity.type
_entity.pdbx_description
1 polymer ?
#
loop_
_entity_poly.entity_id
_entity_poly.type
_entity_poly.pdbx_seq_one_letter_code
_entity_poly.pdbx_strand_id
1 'polypeptide(L)'
;MDRHICLSYCTFSTFKQLAANYLNIFNHDHFGRVEELIENAKASPAEVAGELMKSKDPEVCLEGLIAFLESKVSQARFQITSIEDRRLEEKNGIRPKKDTENEHSSNATTFLAVGCDSVREYRVKADLALILKNVFLKHGNIVENSSLNSMQCLSSLLEVVCGIIQRLQAVEFEELTEVELESMITSVRDLEYLKVEVGWLNKRLDEITQALPLAKHCSSLKEERGKNLQDIEKMEKEVKGCEDESKSLKIQETKARTEELSEKISSIETKFNQIRDGLP
;
A
#
# COMPACT_ATOMS: atom_id res chain seq x y z
N MET A 1 26.76 -10.56 31.44
CA MET A 1 25.29 -10.74 31.48
C MET A 1 24.71 -9.70 30.54
N ASP A 2 24.32 -10.10 29.34
CA ASP A 2 23.73 -9.17 28.36
C ASP A 2 22.27 -8.91 28.73
N ARG A 3 21.98 -7.68 29.14
CA ARG A 3 20.62 -7.22 29.39
C ARG A 3 20.08 -6.66 28.07
N HIS A 4 19.30 -7.46 27.35
CA HIS A 4 18.53 -6.96 26.22
C HIS A 4 17.36 -6.14 26.75
N ILE A 5 17.51 -4.82 26.73
CA ILE A 5 16.40 -3.90 26.92
C ILE A 5 15.56 -3.98 25.63
N CYS A 6 14.36 -4.55 25.70
CA CYS A 6 13.40 -4.54 24.59
C CYS A 6 12.87 -3.11 24.40
N LEU A 7 13.61 -2.31 23.63
CA LEU A 7 13.09 -1.10 23.00
C LEU A 7 12.29 -1.53 21.76
N SER A 8 11.05 -1.01 21.66
CA SER A 8 10.14 -1.00 20.50
C SER A 8 10.53 -1.79 19.24
N TYR A 9 9.59 -2.56 18.68
CA TYR A 9 9.75 -3.23 17.38
C TYR A 9 10.18 -2.27 16.27
N CYS A 10 10.96 -2.79 15.32
CA CYS A 10 11.41 -2.06 14.15
C CYS A 10 10.19 -1.66 13.31
N THR A 11 10.10 -0.38 12.97
CA THR A 11 9.11 0.12 12.02
C THR A 11 9.78 0.33 10.66
N PHE A 12 8.99 0.49 9.60
CA PHE A 12 9.55 0.78 8.27
C PHE A 12 10.39 2.06 8.25
N SER A 13 9.97 3.09 9.01
CA SER A 13 10.74 4.32 9.17
C SER A 13 12.10 4.06 9.82
N THR A 14 12.14 3.23 10.87
CA THR A 14 13.39 2.81 11.52
C THR A 14 14.26 2.02 10.56
N PHE A 15 13.69 1.09 9.78
CA PHE A 15 14.42 0.35 8.75
C PHE A 15 15.04 1.29 7.70
N LYS A 16 14.32 2.28 7.18
CA LYS A 16 14.87 3.25 6.22
C LYS A 16 16.08 3.99 6.77
N GLN A 17 16.04 4.39 8.04
CA GLN A 17 17.17 5.02 8.71
C GLN A 17 18.37 4.06 8.81
N LEU A 18 18.14 2.79 9.12
CA LEU A 18 19.20 1.79 9.18
C LEU A 18 19.78 1.48 7.79
N ALA A 19 18.94 1.36 6.76
CA ALA A 19 19.38 1.14 5.38
C ALA A 19 20.22 2.32 4.86
N ALA A 20 19.81 3.56 5.15
CA ALA A 20 20.59 4.75 4.83
C ALA A 20 21.93 4.76 5.58
N ASN A 21 21.95 4.38 6.85
CA ASN A 21 23.17 4.42 7.66
C ASN A 21 24.19 3.32 7.32
N TYR A 22 23.74 2.10 7.03
CA TYR A 22 24.64 0.95 6.82
C TYR A 22 24.93 0.65 5.35
N LEU A 23 23.97 0.92 4.46
CA LEU A 23 24.07 0.61 3.03
C LEU A 23 24.10 1.86 2.14
N ASN A 24 23.88 3.04 2.72
CA ASN A 24 23.82 4.33 1.99
C ASN A 24 22.79 4.35 0.86
N ILE A 25 21.67 3.65 1.06
CA ILE A 25 20.53 3.59 0.14
C ILE A 25 19.30 4.24 0.75
N PHE A 26 18.53 4.95 -0.09
CA PHE A 26 17.29 5.61 0.32
C PHE A 26 16.03 4.97 -0.28
N ASN A 27 16.19 4.16 -1.33
CA ASN A 27 15.13 3.42 -1.97
C ASN A 27 15.69 2.16 -2.65
N HIS A 28 14.87 1.11 -2.76
CA HIS A 28 15.21 -0.15 -3.41
C HIS A 28 13.93 -0.91 -3.77
N ASP A 29 13.95 -1.75 -4.80
CA ASP A 29 12.78 -2.54 -5.22
C ASP A 29 12.27 -3.47 -4.10
N HIS A 30 13.19 -3.97 -3.29
CA HIS A 30 12.91 -4.82 -2.11
C HIS A 30 12.29 -4.08 -0.91
N PHE A 31 12.27 -2.73 -0.89
CA PHE A 31 11.74 -1.99 0.26
C PHE A 31 10.27 -2.26 0.52
N GLY A 32 9.46 -2.40 -0.53
CA GLY A 32 8.03 -2.73 -0.38
C GLY A 32 7.81 -4.09 0.27
N ARG A 33 8.62 -5.08 -0.11
CA ARG A 33 8.57 -6.41 0.51
C ARG A 33 9.04 -6.39 1.96
N VAL A 34 10.09 -5.63 2.26
CA VAL A 34 10.60 -5.46 3.63
C VAL A 34 9.59 -4.74 4.52
N GLU A 35 8.88 -3.72 4.01
CA GLU A 35 7.81 -3.02 4.73
C GLU A 35 6.72 -3.99 5.20
N GLU A 36 6.19 -4.79 4.27
CA GLU A 36 5.16 -5.81 4.57
C GLU A 36 5.65 -6.84 5.61
N LEU A 37 6.90 -7.29 5.50
CA LEU A 37 7.46 -8.30 6.39
C LEU A 37 7.78 -7.75 7.78
N ILE A 38 8.29 -6.52 7.88
CA ILE A 38 8.62 -5.88 9.16
C ILE A 38 7.38 -5.71 10.04
N GLU A 39 6.24 -5.36 9.46
CA GLU A 39 4.97 -5.23 10.20
C GLU A 39 4.52 -6.56 10.85
N ASN A 40 4.87 -7.69 10.24
CA ASN A 40 4.42 -9.01 10.66
C ASN A 40 5.46 -9.77 11.52
N ALA A 41 6.76 -9.55 11.27
CA ALA A 41 7.85 -10.31 11.89
C ALA A 41 8.16 -9.92 13.35
N LYS A 42 7.66 -8.76 13.83
CA LYS A 42 7.96 -8.22 15.17
C LYS A 42 9.48 -8.25 15.47
N ALA A 43 10.31 -7.86 14.50
CA ALA A 43 11.77 -7.82 14.65
C ALA A 43 12.21 -6.55 15.40
N SER A 44 13.28 -6.63 16.19
CA SER A 44 13.84 -5.45 16.86
C SER A 44 14.77 -4.65 15.93
N PRO A 45 14.96 -3.34 16.15
CA PRO A 45 15.89 -2.54 15.36
C PRO A 45 17.32 -3.08 15.37
N ALA A 46 17.76 -3.70 16.47
CA ALA A 46 19.08 -4.31 16.58
C ALA A 46 19.22 -5.57 15.72
N GLU A 47 18.18 -6.39 15.63
CA GLU A 47 18.18 -7.57 14.75
C GLU A 47 18.20 -7.17 13.27
N VAL A 48 17.38 -6.18 12.90
CA VAL A 48 17.37 -5.64 11.54
C VAL A 48 18.71 -5.00 11.18
N ALA A 49 19.30 -4.22 12.08
CA ALA A 49 20.65 -3.69 11.91
C ALA A 49 21.68 -4.82 11.75
N GLY A 50 21.58 -5.87 12.58
CA GLY A 50 22.46 -7.02 12.54
C GLY A 50 22.46 -7.74 11.18
N GLU A 51 21.29 -7.91 10.56
CA GLU A 51 21.18 -8.46 9.20
C GLU A 51 21.78 -7.53 8.14
N LEU A 52 21.50 -6.22 8.22
CA LEU A 52 22.03 -5.24 7.27
C LEU A 52 23.55 -5.08 7.35
N MET A 53 24.17 -5.43 8.49
CA MET A 53 25.61 -5.35 8.70
C MET A 53 26.40 -6.57 8.21
N LYS A 54 25.73 -7.65 7.75
CA LYS A 54 26.41 -8.88 7.33
C LYS A 54 27.15 -8.77 6.00
N SER A 55 26.71 -7.87 5.13
CA SER A 55 27.35 -7.60 3.84
C SER A 55 27.39 -6.08 3.59
N LYS A 56 28.17 -5.67 2.61
CA LYS A 56 28.20 -4.29 2.10
C LYS A 56 27.42 -4.15 0.78
N ASP A 57 26.99 -5.26 0.21
CA ASP A 57 26.19 -5.28 -1.01
C ASP A 57 24.71 -5.09 -0.65
N PRO A 58 24.06 -4.01 -1.13
CA PRO A 58 22.65 -3.72 -0.84
C PRO A 58 21.69 -4.86 -1.23
N GLU A 59 21.93 -5.52 -2.37
CA GLU A 59 21.05 -6.58 -2.87
C GLU A 59 21.08 -7.78 -1.91
N VAL A 60 22.29 -8.23 -1.59
CA VAL A 60 22.54 -9.39 -0.73
C VAL A 60 22.05 -9.14 0.70
N CYS A 61 22.23 -7.91 1.22
CA CYS A 61 21.73 -7.55 2.55
C CYS A 61 20.20 -7.56 2.62
N LEU A 62 19.54 -7.03 1.60
CA LEU A 62 18.08 -6.95 1.58
C LEU A 62 17.44 -8.33 1.37
N GLU A 63 18.00 -9.16 0.50
CA GLU A 63 17.57 -10.56 0.36
C GLU A 63 17.78 -11.36 1.66
N GLY A 64 18.94 -11.20 2.30
CA GLY A 64 19.23 -11.82 3.59
C GLY A 64 18.26 -11.38 4.69
N LEU A 65 17.95 -10.08 4.73
CA LEU A 65 16.95 -9.53 5.66
C LEU A 65 15.55 -10.08 5.36
N ILE A 66 15.14 -10.18 4.10
CA ILE A 66 13.86 -10.77 3.70
C ILE A 66 13.78 -12.22 4.19
N ALA A 67 14.81 -13.04 3.93
CA ALA A 67 14.84 -14.43 4.39
C ALA A 67 14.77 -14.54 5.92
N PHE A 68 15.46 -13.66 6.64
CA PHE A 68 15.38 -13.59 8.10
C PHE A 68 13.97 -13.25 8.59
N LEU A 69 13.34 -12.22 8.01
CA LEU A 69 12.01 -11.79 8.38
C LEU A 69 10.96 -12.85 8.03
N GLU A 70 11.05 -13.50 6.87
CA GLU A 70 10.18 -14.60 6.47
C GLU A 70 10.32 -15.82 7.39
N SER A 71 11.54 -16.13 7.83
CA SER A 71 11.77 -17.18 8.82
C SER A 71 11.13 -16.84 10.16
N LYS A 72 11.22 -15.58 10.62
CA LYS A 72 10.53 -15.13 11.84
C LYS A 72 9.02 -15.18 11.72
N VAL A 73 8.46 -14.72 10.59
CA VAL A 73 7.02 -14.80 10.31
C VAL A 73 6.56 -16.26 10.27
N SER A 74 7.35 -17.15 9.66
CA SER A 74 7.07 -18.58 9.58
C SER A 74 7.18 -19.27 10.95
N GLN A 75 8.15 -18.91 11.79
CA GLN A 75 8.25 -19.44 13.16
C GLN A 75 7.08 -18.98 14.04
N ALA A 76 6.64 -17.72 13.88
CA ALA A 76 5.42 -17.22 14.51
C ALA A 76 4.17 -17.97 14.02
N ARG A 77 4.14 -18.40 12.75
CA ARG A 77 3.07 -19.24 12.18
C ARG A 77 3.14 -20.71 12.64
N PHE A 78 4.34 -21.29 12.80
CA PHE A 78 4.53 -22.72 13.11
C PHE A 78 4.24 -23.06 14.59
N GLN A 79 4.44 -22.10 15.50
CA GLN A 79 4.00 -22.25 16.89
C GLN A 79 2.47 -22.35 17.01
N ILE A 80 1.73 -21.87 16.02
CA ILE A 80 0.27 -21.94 15.97
C ILE A 80 -0.19 -23.31 15.44
N THR A 81 0.43 -23.84 14.39
CA THR A 81 0.06 -25.15 13.80
C THR A 81 0.47 -26.35 14.65
N SER A 82 1.58 -26.24 15.41
CA SER A 82 2.05 -27.32 16.30
C SER A 82 1.12 -27.61 17.49
N ILE A 83 0.18 -26.69 17.79
CA ILE A 83 -0.88 -26.87 18.80
C ILE A 83 -2.08 -27.61 18.20
N GLU A 84 -2.32 -27.46 16.88
CA GLU A 84 -3.43 -28.09 16.14
C GLU A 84 -3.17 -29.59 15.92
N ASP A 85 -1.95 -29.99 15.53
CA ASP A 85 -1.64 -31.40 15.20
C ASP A 85 -1.48 -32.31 16.42
N ARG A 86 -1.07 -31.78 17.58
CA ARG A 86 -0.81 -32.59 18.79
C ARG A 86 -2.07 -33.02 19.56
N ARG A 87 -3.28 -32.57 19.17
CA ARG A 87 -4.54 -32.84 19.90
C ARG A 87 -5.61 -33.61 19.13
N LEU A 88 -5.32 -34.04 17.89
CA LEU A 88 -6.21 -34.94 17.15
C LEU A 88 -6.16 -36.40 17.67
N GLU A 89 -5.13 -36.79 18.42
CA GLU A 89 -4.97 -38.18 18.89
C GLU A 89 -5.65 -38.48 20.25
N GLU A 90 -5.97 -37.48 21.08
CA GLU A 90 -6.57 -37.71 22.41
C GLU A 90 -8.11 -37.84 22.42
N LYS A 91 -8.80 -37.71 21.27
CA LYS A 91 -10.28 -37.78 21.18
C LYS A 91 -10.86 -39.14 20.77
N ASN A 92 -10.17 -40.26 20.99
CA ASN A 92 -10.73 -41.61 20.80
C ASN A 92 -11.20 -42.29 22.09
N GLY A 93 -11.83 -41.54 22.99
CA GLY A 93 -12.45 -42.09 24.19
C GLY A 93 -13.66 -41.28 24.65
N ILE A 94 -14.84 -41.64 24.14
CA ILE A 94 -16.21 -41.54 24.69
C ILE A 94 -17.21 -41.05 23.62
N ARG A 95 -18.06 -41.99 23.20
CA ARG A 95 -19.21 -41.85 22.26
C ARG A 95 -20.47 -41.31 22.99
N PRO A 96 -21.57 -40.95 22.28
CA PRO A 96 -22.31 -39.71 22.50
C PRO A 96 -23.73 -39.91 23.03
N LYS A 97 -24.37 -38.81 23.47
CA LYS A 97 -25.84 -38.69 23.40
C LYS A 97 -26.22 -37.40 22.68
N LYS A 98 -26.87 -37.59 21.53
CA LYS A 98 -27.64 -36.62 20.76
C LYS A 98 -28.82 -36.14 21.61
N ASP A 99 -29.24 -34.90 21.40
CA ASP A 99 -30.59 -34.60 20.90
C ASP A 99 -30.54 -33.35 19.99
N THR A 100 -30.85 -33.64 18.73
CA THR A 100 -31.23 -32.87 17.52
C THR A 100 -32.27 -31.76 17.78
N GLU A 101 -32.50 -30.71 16.99
CA GLU A 101 -32.05 -30.24 15.67
C GLU A 101 -32.62 -28.82 15.51
N ASN A 102 -31.85 -27.86 14.98
CA ASN A 102 -32.33 -27.05 13.86
C ASN A 102 -31.13 -26.46 13.12
N GLU A 103 -30.81 -27.05 11.97
CA GLU A 103 -29.86 -26.53 10.99
C GLU A 103 -30.39 -25.21 10.43
N HIS A 104 -29.56 -24.18 10.41
CA HIS A 104 -29.39 -23.36 9.20
C HIS A 104 -27.89 -23.18 8.97
N SER A 105 -27.48 -23.73 7.84
CA SER A 105 -26.18 -23.62 7.18
C SER A 105 -25.46 -22.29 7.43
N SER A 106 -24.25 -22.36 8.00
CA SER A 106 -23.06 -21.60 7.57
C SER A 106 -21.87 -22.01 8.44
N ASN A 107 -20.83 -22.50 7.78
CA ASN A 107 -19.45 -22.68 8.24
C ASN A 107 -18.95 -21.82 9.44
N ALA A 108 -19.38 -22.09 10.67
CA ALA A 108 -18.84 -21.42 11.85
C ALA A 108 -17.52 -22.08 12.29
N THR A 109 -16.49 -21.26 12.51
CA THR A 109 -15.21 -21.68 13.08
C THR A 109 -15.16 -21.32 14.56
N THR A 110 -14.77 -22.29 15.39
CA THR A 110 -14.52 -22.06 16.82
C THR A 110 -13.13 -21.45 17.01
N PHE A 111 -13.05 -20.35 17.75
CA PHE A 111 -11.82 -19.65 18.14
C PHE A 111 -11.60 -19.77 19.66
N LEU A 112 -10.38 -20.07 20.09
CA LEU A 112 -10.01 -20.07 21.52
C LEU A 112 -9.17 -18.83 21.82
N ALA A 113 -9.67 -17.97 22.72
CA ALA A 113 -8.86 -16.89 23.28
C ALA A 113 -8.32 -17.32 24.65
N VAL A 114 -7.00 -17.24 24.81
CA VAL A 114 -6.31 -17.49 26.07
C VAL A 114 -6.02 -16.13 26.71
N GLY A 115 -6.73 -15.82 27.81
CA GLY A 115 -6.44 -14.67 28.67
C GLY A 115 -5.53 -15.05 29.84
N CYS A 116 -5.22 -14.11 30.73
CA CYS A 116 -4.29 -14.32 31.85
C CYS A 116 -4.74 -15.45 32.80
N ASP A 117 -6.05 -15.72 32.93
CA ASP A 117 -6.60 -16.69 33.89
C ASP A 117 -7.70 -17.62 33.34
N SER A 118 -8.04 -17.58 32.04
CA SER A 118 -9.11 -18.43 31.46
C SER A 118 -9.00 -18.62 29.95
N VAL A 119 -9.36 -19.82 29.48
CA VAL A 119 -9.55 -20.12 28.04
C VAL A 119 -11.03 -19.95 27.72
N ARG A 120 -11.38 -19.00 26.84
CA ARG A 120 -12.75 -18.84 26.34
C ARG A 120 -12.86 -19.25 24.87
N GLU A 121 -13.95 -19.93 24.56
CA GLU A 121 -14.32 -20.32 23.21
C GLU A 121 -15.27 -19.28 22.61
N TYR A 122 -15.03 -18.85 21.37
CA TYR A 122 -15.91 -17.98 20.58
C TYR A 122 -16.24 -18.67 19.25
N ARG A 123 -17.42 -18.43 18.70
CA ARG A 123 -17.80 -18.97 17.38
C ARG A 123 -18.06 -17.84 16.40
N VAL A 124 -17.30 -17.81 15.31
CA VAL A 124 -17.45 -16.81 14.25
C VAL A 124 -17.56 -17.47 12.89
N LYS A 125 -18.17 -16.79 11.91
CA LYS A 125 -18.19 -17.27 10.52
C LYS A 125 -16.77 -17.50 9.97
N ALA A 126 -16.60 -18.53 9.13
CA ALA A 126 -15.29 -18.96 8.65
C ALA A 126 -14.56 -17.92 7.80
N ASP A 127 -15.29 -17.09 7.05
CA ASP A 127 -14.73 -15.99 6.26
C ASP A 127 -14.11 -14.89 7.14
N LEU A 128 -14.61 -14.74 8.37
CA LEU A 128 -14.09 -13.78 9.35
C LEU A 128 -12.97 -14.37 10.23
N ALA A 129 -12.75 -15.68 10.20
CA ALA A 129 -11.81 -16.36 11.10
C ALA A 129 -10.36 -15.87 10.92
N LEU A 130 -9.92 -15.62 9.69
CA LEU A 130 -8.58 -15.10 9.41
C LEU A 130 -8.44 -13.65 9.88
N ILE A 131 -9.48 -12.84 9.72
CA ILE A 131 -9.51 -11.44 10.19
C ILE A 131 -9.43 -11.43 11.71
N LEU A 132 -10.26 -12.23 12.39
CA LEU A 132 -10.27 -12.33 13.84
C LEU A 132 -8.91 -12.79 14.39
N LYS A 133 -8.29 -13.79 13.75
CA LYS A 133 -6.95 -14.26 14.11
C LYS A 133 -5.93 -13.11 14.04
N ASN A 134 -5.94 -12.33 12.96
CA ASN A 134 -5.04 -11.20 12.79
C ASN A 134 -5.29 -10.09 13.82
N VAL A 135 -6.56 -9.82 14.15
CA VAL A 135 -6.94 -8.86 15.19
C VAL A 135 -6.37 -9.31 16.54
N PHE A 136 -6.56 -10.55 16.94
CA PHE A 136 -6.05 -11.03 18.23
C PHE A 136 -4.53 -11.10 18.28
N LEU A 137 -3.85 -11.39 17.17
CA LEU A 137 -2.39 -11.37 17.11
C LEU A 137 -1.80 -9.96 17.28
N LYS A 138 -2.52 -8.92 16.82
CA LYS A 138 -2.08 -7.51 16.89
C LYS A 138 -2.54 -6.81 18.17
N HIS A 139 -3.76 -7.08 18.62
CA HIS A 139 -4.43 -6.31 19.66
C HIS A 139 -4.79 -7.13 20.91
N GLY A 140 -4.54 -8.45 20.91
CA GLY A 140 -4.94 -9.32 22.01
C GLY A 140 -6.45 -9.61 22.02
N ASN A 141 -6.95 -10.11 23.15
CA ASN A 141 -8.37 -10.41 23.30
C ASN A 141 -9.17 -9.12 23.53
N ILE A 142 -9.65 -8.51 22.45
CA ILE A 142 -10.35 -7.22 22.49
C ILE A 142 -11.66 -7.23 23.30
N VAL A 143 -12.21 -8.40 23.64
CA VAL A 143 -13.44 -8.54 24.44
C VAL A 143 -13.18 -8.94 25.89
N GLU A 144 -11.92 -9.00 26.34
CA GLU A 144 -11.55 -9.44 27.69
C GLU A 144 -12.20 -8.56 28.78
N ASN A 145 -12.22 -7.24 28.56
CA ASN A 145 -12.77 -6.24 29.48
C ASN A 145 -14.25 -5.91 29.22
N SER A 146 -14.91 -6.66 28.34
CA SER A 146 -16.28 -6.35 27.94
C SER A 146 -17.25 -6.45 29.11
N SER A 147 -18.24 -5.56 29.11
CA SER A 147 -19.38 -5.60 30.04
C SER A 147 -20.24 -6.86 29.88
N LEU A 148 -20.14 -7.53 28.72
CA LEU A 148 -20.92 -8.72 28.39
C LEU A 148 -20.12 -9.99 28.67
N ASN A 149 -20.77 -10.94 29.35
CA ASN A 149 -20.14 -12.22 29.72
C ASN A 149 -20.60 -13.40 28.85
N SER A 150 -21.72 -13.24 28.14
CA SER A 150 -22.31 -14.30 27.31
C SER A 150 -21.42 -14.61 26.11
N MET A 151 -21.09 -15.89 25.94
CA MET A 151 -20.28 -16.38 24.83
C MET A 151 -20.87 -15.99 23.46
N GLN A 152 -22.19 -16.13 23.31
CA GLN A 152 -22.89 -15.77 22.09
C GLN A 152 -22.80 -14.27 21.82
N CYS A 153 -23.02 -13.44 22.84
CA CYS A 153 -22.93 -11.99 22.68
C CYS A 153 -21.52 -11.56 22.27
N LEU A 154 -20.49 -12.07 22.96
CA LEU A 154 -19.10 -11.76 22.64
C LEU A 154 -18.73 -12.22 21.23
N SER A 155 -19.20 -13.41 20.82
CA SER A 155 -19.01 -13.90 19.46
C SER A 155 -19.65 -12.96 18.43
N SER A 156 -20.87 -12.48 18.67
CA SER A 156 -21.53 -11.50 17.80
C SER A 156 -20.78 -10.17 17.74
N LEU A 157 -20.24 -9.66 18.85
CA LEU A 157 -19.42 -8.43 18.80
C LEU A 157 -18.16 -8.62 17.97
N LEU A 158 -17.48 -9.76 18.12
CA LEU A 158 -16.31 -10.10 17.31
C LEU A 158 -16.64 -10.18 15.82
N GLU A 159 -17.82 -10.72 15.47
CA GLU A 159 -18.30 -10.71 14.08
C GLU A 159 -18.56 -9.29 13.56
N VAL A 160 -19.13 -8.40 14.38
CA VAL A 160 -19.33 -6.99 13.98
C VAL A 160 -17.98 -6.32 13.71
N VAL A 161 -17.01 -6.48 14.62
CA VAL A 161 -15.65 -5.94 14.44
C VAL A 161 -15.02 -6.47 13.16
N CYS A 162 -15.05 -7.79 12.95
CA CYS A 162 -14.45 -8.41 11.78
C CYS A 162 -15.18 -8.02 10.49
N GLY A 163 -16.50 -7.87 10.53
CA GLY A 163 -17.31 -7.43 9.39
C GLY A 163 -16.98 -6.00 8.96
N ILE A 164 -16.78 -5.08 9.91
CA ILE A 164 -16.31 -3.71 9.63
C ILE A 164 -14.93 -3.76 8.95
N ILE A 165 -13.99 -4.53 9.50
CA ILE A 165 -12.64 -4.67 8.92
C ILE A 165 -12.69 -5.28 7.52
N GLN A 166 -13.49 -6.33 7.33
CA GLN A 166 -13.68 -6.98 6.03
C GLN A 166 -14.21 -5.99 5.00
N ARG A 167 -15.20 -5.17 5.38
CA ARG A 167 -15.75 -4.12 4.50
C ARG A 167 -14.68 -3.09 4.16
N LEU A 168 -13.90 -2.62 5.13
CA LEU A 168 -12.79 -1.68 4.88
C LEU A 168 -11.69 -2.27 3.99
N GLN A 169 -11.49 -3.59 3.99
CA GLN A 169 -10.51 -4.28 3.16
C GLN A 169 -11.02 -4.58 1.74
N ALA A 170 -12.32 -4.80 1.58
CA ALA A 170 -12.92 -5.22 0.32
C ALA A 170 -13.28 -4.05 -0.62
N VAL A 171 -13.49 -2.86 -0.08
CA VAL A 171 -13.98 -1.71 -0.83
C VAL A 171 -12.82 -0.85 -1.30
N GLU A 172 -12.75 -0.58 -2.62
CA GLU A 172 -11.83 0.43 -3.15
C GLU A 172 -12.22 1.82 -2.62
N PHE A 173 -11.24 2.68 -2.34
CA PHE A 173 -11.44 3.97 -1.64
C PHE A 173 -12.50 4.89 -2.29
N GLU A 174 -12.83 4.66 -3.56
CA GLU A 174 -13.74 5.45 -4.39
C GLU A 174 -15.21 5.00 -4.25
N GLU A 175 -15.47 3.76 -3.82
CA GLU A 175 -16.82 3.20 -3.68
C GLU A 175 -17.40 3.37 -2.26
N LEU A 176 -16.55 3.68 -1.27
CA LEU A 176 -16.98 3.84 0.11
C LEU A 176 -17.82 5.12 0.27
N THR A 177 -19.07 4.98 0.71
CA THR A 177 -19.94 6.14 0.91
C THR A 177 -19.77 6.74 2.31
N GLU A 178 -20.03 8.04 2.44
CA GLU A 178 -20.00 8.76 3.73
C GLU A 178 -21.01 8.18 4.73
N VAL A 179 -22.18 7.75 4.24
CA VAL A 179 -23.23 7.14 5.07
C VAL A 179 -22.82 5.78 5.63
N GLU A 180 -22.16 4.94 4.83
CA GLU A 180 -21.62 3.66 5.30
C GLU A 180 -20.54 3.87 6.36
N LEU A 181 -19.69 4.88 6.17
CA LEU A 181 -18.63 5.19 7.10
C LEU A 181 -19.17 5.69 8.46
N GLU A 182 -20.18 6.57 8.44
CA GLU A 182 -20.89 7.01 9.64
C GLU A 182 -21.59 5.86 10.38
N SER A 183 -22.17 4.91 9.62
CA SER A 183 -22.77 3.70 10.20
C SER A 183 -21.73 2.82 10.90
N MET A 184 -20.55 2.64 10.28
CA MET A 184 -19.44 1.89 10.87
C MET A 184 -18.89 2.59 12.12
N ILE A 185 -18.68 3.92 12.08
CA ILE A 185 -18.21 4.71 13.22
C ILE A 185 -19.18 4.61 14.39
N THR A 186 -20.49 4.74 14.14
CA THR A 186 -21.53 4.59 15.17
C THR A 186 -21.47 3.20 15.80
N SER A 187 -21.35 2.15 14.98
CA SER A 187 -21.23 0.77 15.47
C SER A 187 -19.98 0.57 16.33
N VAL A 188 -18.83 1.18 15.96
CA VAL A 188 -17.61 1.10 16.76
C VAL A 188 -17.74 1.85 18.09
N ARG A 189 -18.40 3.02 18.10
CA ARG A 189 -18.68 3.76 19.34
C ARG A 189 -19.57 2.95 20.29
N ASP A 190 -20.56 2.24 19.76
CA ASP A 190 -21.40 1.33 20.56
C ASP A 190 -20.58 0.17 21.14
N LEU A 191 -19.61 -0.37 20.38
CA LEU A 191 -18.68 -1.40 20.86
C LEU A 191 -17.75 -0.87 21.97
N GLU A 192 -17.24 0.35 21.84
CA GLU A 192 -16.44 1.00 22.89
C GLU A 192 -17.23 1.21 24.17
N TYR A 193 -18.52 1.58 24.06
CA TYR A 193 -19.41 1.69 25.21
C TYR A 193 -19.58 0.33 25.94
N LEU A 194 -19.56 -0.77 25.18
CA LEU A 194 -19.54 -2.14 25.73
C LEU A 194 -18.17 -2.59 26.26
N LYS A 195 -17.20 -1.67 26.35
CA LYS A 195 -15.82 -1.90 26.79
C LYS A 195 -15.06 -2.91 25.92
N VAL A 196 -15.41 -2.98 24.63
CA VAL A 196 -14.59 -3.70 23.66
C VAL A 196 -13.42 -2.80 23.26
N GLU A 197 -12.21 -3.34 23.25
CA GLU A 197 -10.97 -2.61 22.97
C GLU A 197 -10.77 -2.39 21.47
N VAL A 198 -11.58 -1.51 20.88
CA VAL A 198 -11.60 -1.19 19.43
C VAL A 198 -11.22 0.26 19.12
N GLY A 199 -10.62 0.99 20.06
CA GLY A 199 -10.22 2.39 19.85
C GLY A 199 -9.24 2.61 18.68
N TRP A 200 -8.47 1.59 18.33
CA TRP A 200 -7.62 1.59 17.14
C TRP A 200 -8.43 1.58 15.83
N LEU A 201 -9.60 0.92 15.83
CA LEU A 201 -10.49 0.85 14.67
C LEU A 201 -11.24 2.17 14.51
N ASN A 202 -11.69 2.76 15.61
CA ASN A 202 -12.35 4.08 15.62
C ASN A 202 -11.42 5.14 15.03
N LYS A 203 -10.18 5.21 15.54
CA LYS A 203 -9.16 6.12 15.02
C LYS A 203 -8.91 5.89 13.51
N ARG A 204 -8.87 4.64 13.06
CA ARG A 204 -8.65 4.33 11.64
C ARG A 204 -9.82 4.78 10.78
N LEU A 205 -11.05 4.61 11.25
CA LEU A 205 -12.24 5.11 10.56
C LEU A 205 -12.22 6.64 10.47
N ASP A 206 -11.85 7.35 11.55
CA ASP A 206 -11.70 8.82 11.53
C ASP A 206 -10.65 9.30 10.51
N GLU A 207 -9.51 8.61 10.41
CA GLU A 207 -8.49 8.89 9.40
C GLU A 207 -9.04 8.70 7.97
N ILE A 208 -9.82 7.63 7.75
CA ILE A 208 -10.45 7.35 6.46
C ILE A 208 -11.50 8.43 6.13
N THR A 209 -12.31 8.85 7.10
CA THR A 209 -13.29 9.93 6.93
C THR A 209 -12.63 11.22 6.47
N GLN A 210 -11.48 11.56 7.04
CA GLN A 210 -10.71 12.75 6.66
C GLN A 210 -10.08 12.62 5.26
N ALA A 211 -9.67 11.42 4.85
CA ALA A 211 -9.06 11.17 3.55
C ALA A 211 -10.07 11.11 2.39
N LEU A 212 -11.30 10.67 2.65
CA LEU A 212 -12.36 10.51 1.65
C LEU A 212 -12.63 11.77 0.78
N PRO A 213 -12.80 12.99 1.33
CA PRO A 213 -13.01 14.20 0.52
C PRO A 213 -11.79 14.55 -0.34
N LEU A 214 -10.58 14.29 0.17
CA LEU A 214 -9.34 14.53 -0.58
C LEU A 214 -9.22 13.60 -1.79
N ALA A 215 -9.63 12.34 -1.62
CA ALA A 215 -9.66 11.36 -2.72
C ALA A 215 -10.61 11.82 -3.84
N LYS A 216 -11.82 12.29 -3.50
CA LYS A 216 -12.78 12.84 -4.48
C LYS A 216 -12.20 14.02 -5.27
N HIS A 217 -11.51 14.94 -4.59
CA HIS A 217 -10.83 16.05 -5.28
C HIS A 217 -9.67 15.59 -6.16
N CYS A 218 -8.93 14.56 -5.75
CA CYS A 218 -7.84 13.99 -6.55
C CYS A 218 -8.35 13.45 -7.90
N SER A 219 -9.53 12.81 -7.93
CA SER A 219 -10.13 12.31 -9.18
C SER A 219 -10.46 13.45 -10.15
N SER A 220 -11.03 14.54 -9.67
CA SER A 220 -11.29 15.73 -10.50
C SER A 220 -10.00 16.37 -11.02
N LEU A 221 -8.97 16.48 -10.19
CA LEU A 221 -7.66 16.99 -10.61
C LEU A 221 -6.97 16.08 -11.64
N LYS A 222 -7.13 14.76 -11.55
CA LYS A 222 -6.62 13.80 -12.55
C LYS A 222 -7.27 14.03 -13.91
N GLU A 223 -8.58 14.28 -13.94
CA GLU A 223 -9.32 14.58 -15.17
C GLU A 223 -8.85 15.89 -15.81
N GLU A 224 -8.77 16.97 -15.03
CA GLU A 224 -8.29 18.28 -15.51
C GLU A 224 -6.84 18.22 -15.98
N ARG A 225 -5.97 17.47 -15.29
CA ARG A 225 -4.60 17.22 -15.74
C ARG A 225 -4.58 16.52 -17.10
N GLY A 226 -5.51 15.60 -17.35
CA GLY A 226 -5.65 14.93 -18.64
C GLY A 226 -6.01 15.90 -19.77
N LYS A 227 -6.96 16.81 -19.52
CA LYS A 227 -7.36 17.86 -20.48
C LYS A 227 -6.19 18.80 -20.78
N ASN A 228 -5.51 19.28 -19.74
CA ASN A 228 -4.35 20.16 -19.89
C ASN A 228 -3.22 19.49 -20.70
N LEU A 229 -2.97 18.19 -20.50
CA LEU A 229 -1.95 17.48 -21.26
C LEU A 229 -2.29 17.40 -22.75
N GLN A 230 -3.56 17.18 -23.10
CA GLN A 230 -4.03 17.19 -24.48
C GLN A 230 -3.91 18.58 -25.12
N ASP A 231 -4.24 19.63 -24.37
CA ASP A 231 -4.10 21.02 -24.85
C ASP A 231 -2.64 21.40 -25.08
N ILE A 232 -1.74 20.98 -24.18
CA ILE A 232 -0.30 21.16 -24.36
C ILE A 232 0.17 20.45 -25.63
N GLU A 233 -0.20 19.17 -25.83
CA GLU A 233 0.19 18.42 -27.03
C GLU A 233 -0.34 19.08 -28.32
N LYS A 234 -1.55 19.63 -28.27
CA LYS A 234 -2.13 20.38 -29.38
C LYS A 234 -1.34 21.66 -29.66
N MET A 235 -1.06 22.46 -28.64
CA MET A 235 -0.27 23.69 -28.78
C MET A 235 1.15 23.40 -29.30
N GLU A 236 1.80 22.32 -28.84
CA GLU A 236 3.11 21.91 -29.34
C GLU A 236 3.09 21.55 -30.84
N LYS A 237 2.01 20.92 -31.32
CA LYS A 237 1.82 20.65 -32.76
C LYS A 237 1.63 21.95 -33.55
N GLU A 238 0.85 22.89 -33.05
CA GLU A 238 0.62 24.20 -33.68
C GLU A 238 1.90 25.04 -33.75
N VAL A 239 2.65 25.13 -32.65
CA VAL A 239 3.94 25.83 -32.58
C VAL A 239 4.92 25.27 -33.60
N LYS A 240 5.06 23.94 -33.65
CA LYS A 240 5.94 23.26 -34.61
C LYS A 240 5.54 23.54 -36.07
N GLY A 241 4.23 23.53 -36.37
CA GLY A 241 3.73 23.90 -37.70
C GLY A 241 4.10 25.33 -38.08
N CYS A 242 3.91 26.28 -37.16
CA CYS A 242 4.22 27.70 -37.39
C CYS A 242 5.74 27.94 -37.52
N GLU A 243 6.56 27.23 -36.76
CA GLU A 243 8.02 27.25 -36.91
C GLU A 243 8.47 26.76 -38.29
N ASP A 244 7.90 25.65 -38.77
CA ASP A 244 8.25 25.09 -40.07
C ASP A 244 7.82 26.01 -41.21
N GLU A 245 6.65 26.65 -41.09
CA GLU A 245 6.20 27.68 -42.02
C GLU A 245 7.15 28.90 -42.02
N SER A 246 7.58 29.38 -40.84
CA SER A 246 8.54 30.47 -40.72
C SER A 246 9.89 30.13 -41.37
N LYS A 247 10.38 28.89 -41.19
CA LYS A 247 11.61 28.40 -41.85
C LYS A 247 11.44 28.38 -43.37
N SER A 248 10.31 27.88 -43.86
CA SER A 248 10.02 27.81 -45.29
C SER A 248 10.00 29.20 -45.93
N LEU A 249 9.31 30.17 -45.31
CA LEU A 249 9.26 31.56 -45.80
C LEU A 249 10.64 32.22 -45.83
N LYS A 250 11.49 32.00 -44.81
CA LYS A 250 12.88 32.49 -44.80
C LYS A 250 13.73 31.87 -45.91
N ILE A 251 13.56 30.58 -46.19
CA ILE A 251 14.26 29.90 -47.30
C ILE A 251 13.80 30.52 -48.64
N GLN A 252 12.51 30.78 -48.81
CA GLN A 252 11.99 31.39 -50.03
C GLN A 252 12.50 32.83 -50.22
N GLU A 253 12.50 33.66 -49.18
CA GLU A 253 13.01 35.04 -49.23
C GLU A 253 14.51 35.07 -49.55
N THR A 254 15.30 34.21 -48.89
CA THR A 254 16.75 34.13 -49.15
C THR A 254 17.05 33.65 -50.56
N LYS A 255 16.29 32.67 -51.06
CA LYS A 255 16.40 32.21 -52.45
C LYS A 255 16.09 33.32 -53.46
N ALA A 256 15.01 34.07 -53.26
CA ALA A 256 14.64 35.18 -54.14
C ALA A 256 15.73 36.28 -54.17
N ARG A 257 16.30 36.63 -53.00
CA ARG A 257 17.43 37.57 -52.93
C ARG A 257 18.68 37.06 -53.65
N THR A 258 18.98 35.76 -53.55
CA THR A 258 20.13 35.19 -54.27
C THR A 258 19.95 35.20 -55.78
N GLU A 259 18.74 34.93 -56.28
CA GLU A 259 18.42 35.02 -57.71
C GLU A 259 18.55 36.46 -58.21
N GLU A 260 18.00 37.45 -57.49
CA GLU A 260 18.13 38.87 -57.85
C GLU A 260 19.61 39.34 -57.88
N LEU A 261 20.42 38.92 -56.89
CA LEU A 261 21.84 39.22 -56.88
C LEU A 261 22.59 38.53 -58.03
N SER A 262 22.22 37.29 -58.37
CA SER A 262 22.80 36.55 -59.49
C SER A 262 22.52 37.24 -60.83
N GLU A 263 21.29 37.73 -61.06
CA GLU A 263 20.95 38.50 -62.25
C GLU A 263 21.74 39.80 -62.35
N LYS A 264 21.91 40.52 -61.22
CA LYS A 264 22.74 41.72 -61.16
C LYS A 264 24.20 41.42 -61.48
N ILE A 265 24.76 40.34 -60.96
CA ILE A 265 26.14 39.90 -61.27
C ILE A 265 26.28 39.63 -62.77
N SER A 266 25.35 38.87 -63.37
CA SER A 266 25.38 38.57 -64.81
C SER A 266 25.29 39.83 -65.69
N SER A 267 24.47 40.81 -65.28
CA SER A 267 24.38 42.11 -65.95
C SER A 267 25.68 42.92 -65.84
N ILE A 268 26.38 42.83 -64.70
CA ILE A 268 27.67 43.50 -64.51
C ILE A 268 28.75 42.81 -65.35
N GLU A 269 28.79 41.47 -65.38
CA GLU A 269 29.76 40.71 -66.16
C GLU A 269 29.64 40.97 -67.66
N THR A 270 28.41 41.01 -68.18
CA THR A 270 28.15 41.36 -69.59
C THR A 270 28.63 42.77 -69.92
N LYS A 271 28.36 43.77 -69.06
CA LYS A 271 28.89 45.13 -69.23
C LYS A 271 30.41 45.17 -69.15
N PHE A 272 31.03 44.43 -68.24
CA PHE A 272 32.48 44.36 -68.09
C PHE A 272 33.15 43.78 -69.34
N ASN A 273 32.62 42.68 -69.89
CA ASN A 273 33.12 42.07 -71.11
C ASN A 273 33.00 43.02 -72.31
N GLN A 274 31.89 43.76 -72.44
CA GLN A 274 31.73 44.79 -73.49
C GLN A 274 32.78 45.90 -73.40
N ILE A 275 33.14 46.34 -72.19
CA ILE A 275 34.20 47.34 -71.98
C ILE A 275 35.56 46.76 -72.37
N ARG A 276 35.86 45.53 -71.93
CA ARG A 276 37.12 44.86 -72.24
C ARG A 276 37.33 44.67 -73.74
N ASP A 277 36.30 44.24 -74.46
CA ASP A 277 36.38 43.93 -75.89
C ASP A 277 36.35 45.20 -76.78
N GLY A 278 36.12 46.38 -76.18
CA GLY A 278 36.13 47.69 -76.83
C GLY A 278 37.39 48.52 -76.64
N LEU A 279 38.43 48.00 -75.96
CA LEU A 279 39.73 48.68 -75.90
C LEU A 279 40.60 48.32 -77.12
N PRO A 280 41.11 49.31 -77.88
CA PRO A 280 41.94 49.11 -79.06
C PRO A 280 43.36 48.59 -78.76
#